data_AF-A0AAP9XWJ5-F1
#
_entry.id   AF-A0AAP9XWJ5-F1
#
_cell.length_a   1.000
_cell.length_b   1.000
_cell.length_c   1.000
_cell.angle_alpha   90.00
_cell.angle_beta   90.00
_cell.angle_gamma   90.00
#
_symmetry.space_group_name_H-M   'P 1'
#
loop_
_entity.id
_entity.type
_entity.pdbx_description
1 polymer ?
#
loop_
_entity_poly.entity_id
_entity_poly.type
_entity_poly.pdbx_seq_one_letter_code
_entity_poly.pdbx_strand_id
1 'polypeptide(L)'
;MTDANFPHHHGAEWKSVQIAHIGNLSRLHAIAMAAVDRKRDEIAALRRAVFESIRVSGRKLPQMTDVITYLEAIFSLTAPCHLDAARQAAALMQSALEQASSSLRDFPDRDIENEVSIRTLDEAMAHLFQSCEQNARRMTVLLANAEREIFSLQEMLVKFAP
;
A
#
# COMPACT_ATOMS: atom_id res chain seq x y z
N MET A 1 40.96 17.57 37.01
CA MET A 1 40.05 18.54 36.37
C MET A 1 40.70 18.92 35.06
N THR A 2 40.35 18.33 33.92
CA THR A 2 39.01 18.32 33.32
C THR A 2 38.76 17.03 32.54
N ASP A 3 37.78 16.25 32.99
CA ASP A 3 37.01 15.37 32.11
C ASP A 3 36.05 16.24 31.30
N ALA A 4 36.13 16.17 29.97
CA ALA A 4 35.18 16.79 29.06
C ALA A 4 34.72 15.77 28.01
N ASN A 5 34.10 14.71 28.52
CA ASN A 5 32.80 14.16 28.12
C ASN A 5 32.17 14.69 26.80
N PHE A 6 32.41 14.04 25.65
CA PHE A 6 31.53 14.12 24.48
C PHE A 6 31.55 12.87 23.56
N PRO A 7 30.90 11.74 23.95
CA PRO A 7 30.49 10.70 22.99
C PRO A 7 28.98 10.74 22.65
N HIS A 8 28.15 11.36 23.50
CA HIS A 8 26.68 11.23 23.46
C HIS A 8 25.97 11.85 22.24
N HIS A 9 26.63 12.74 21.47
CA HIS A 9 25.98 13.42 20.35
C HIS A 9 25.76 12.53 19.11
N HIS A 10 26.66 11.58 18.86
CA HIS A 10 26.61 10.77 17.64
C HIS A 10 25.46 9.73 17.65
N GLY A 11 25.16 9.15 18.81
CA GLY A 11 24.06 8.18 18.96
C GLY A 11 22.69 8.83 18.85
N ALA A 12 22.52 9.99 19.49
CA ALA A 12 21.27 10.78 19.44
C ALA A 12 20.98 11.32 18.03
N GLU A 13 22.01 11.74 17.29
CA GLU A 13 21.88 12.19 15.90
C GLU A 13 21.47 11.04 14.97
N TRP A 14 22.18 9.90 15.02
CA TRP A 14 21.83 8.72 14.23
C TRP A 14 20.38 8.28 14.46
N LYS A 15 19.97 8.16 15.73
CA LYS A 15 18.62 7.78 16.12
C LYS A 15 17.57 8.75 15.58
N SER A 16 17.83 10.05 15.68
CA SER A 16 16.94 11.10 15.16
C SER A 16 16.79 11.00 13.64
N VAL A 17 17.87 10.73 12.91
CA VAL A 17 17.86 10.51 11.46
C VAL A 17 17.00 9.29 11.09
N GLN A 18 17.18 8.17 11.80
CA GLN A 18 16.42 6.95 11.54
C GLN A 18 14.92 7.13 11.83
N ILE A 19 14.55 7.79 12.94
CA ILE A 19 13.15 8.11 13.25
C ILE A 19 12.54 9.01 12.17
N ALA A 20 13.27 10.03 11.71
CA ALA A 20 12.81 10.92 10.64
C ALA A 20 12.61 10.14 9.32
N HIS A 21 13.51 9.22 9.00
CA HIS A 21 13.41 8.37 7.81
C HIS A 21 12.18 7.45 7.87
N ILE A 22 11.97 6.74 8.99
CA ILE A 22 10.76 5.93 9.25
C ILE A 22 9.50 6.80 9.12
N GLY A 23 9.51 8.02 9.68
CA GLY A 23 8.40 8.95 9.59
C GLY A 23 8.05 9.33 8.15
N ASN A 24 9.07 9.59 7.31
CA ASN A 24 8.84 9.87 5.90
C ASN A 24 8.30 8.65 5.14
N LEU A 25 8.84 7.45 5.39
CA LEU A 25 8.32 6.20 4.80
C LEU A 25 6.86 5.97 5.18
N SER A 26 6.50 6.15 6.45
CA SER A 26 5.13 6.03 6.94
C SER A 26 4.19 7.00 6.22
N ARG A 27 4.60 8.25 6.04
CA ARG A 27 3.83 9.26 5.31
C ARG A 27 3.62 8.86 3.84
N LEU A 28 4.67 8.41 3.16
CA LEU A 28 4.57 7.95 1.76
C LEU A 28 3.65 6.74 1.64
N HIS A 29 3.74 5.81 2.59
CA HIS A 29 2.91 4.62 2.64
C HIS A 29 1.43 4.96 2.85
N ALA A 30 1.12 5.92 3.72
CA ALA A 30 -0.25 6.42 3.92
C ALA A 30 -0.84 7.04 2.63
N ILE A 31 -0.05 7.80 1.87
CA ILE A 31 -0.46 8.35 0.57
C ILE A 31 -0.77 7.22 -0.42
N ALA A 32 0.09 6.19 -0.48
CA ALA A 32 -0.09 5.05 -1.35
C ALA A 32 -1.34 4.23 -0.98
N MET A 33 -1.63 4.05 0.32
CA MET A 33 -2.88 3.41 0.77
C MET A 33 -4.11 4.20 0.33
N ALA A 34 -4.10 5.53 0.48
CA ALA A 34 -5.21 6.36 0.03
C ALA A 34 -5.44 6.26 -1.49
N ALA A 35 -4.38 6.09 -2.28
CA ALA A 35 -4.50 5.85 -3.73
C ALA A 35 -5.14 4.47 -4.03
N VAL A 36 -4.72 3.42 -3.32
CA VAL A 36 -5.32 2.07 -3.43
C VAL A 36 -6.81 2.11 -3.11
N ASP A 37 -7.20 2.78 -2.02
CA ASP A 37 -8.59 2.91 -1.61
C ASP A 37 -9.44 3.63 -2.67
N ARG A 38 -8.95 4.73 -3.22
CA ARG A 38 -9.64 5.45 -4.31
C ARG A 38 -9.84 4.58 -5.54
N LYS A 39 -8.80 3.85 -5.97
CA LYS A 39 -8.88 2.96 -7.15
C LYS A 39 -9.85 1.81 -6.91
N ARG A 40 -9.88 1.26 -5.70
CA ARG A 40 -10.83 0.23 -5.29
C ARG A 40 -12.27 0.70 -5.41
N ASP A 41 -12.56 1.88 -4.87
CA ASP A 41 -13.91 2.45 -4.91
C ASP A 41 -14.34 2.81 -6.34
N GLU A 42 -13.41 3.32 -7.16
CA GLU A 42 -13.63 3.61 -8.58
C GLU A 42 -13.96 2.34 -9.38
N ILE A 43 -13.17 1.27 -9.23
CA ILE A 43 -13.42 -0.03 -9.86
C ILE A 43 -14.79 -0.58 -9.43
N ALA A 44 -15.11 -0.52 -8.14
CA ALA A 44 -16.40 -0.98 -7.63
C ALA A 44 -17.58 -0.16 -8.18
N ALA A 45 -17.41 1.15 -8.39
CA ALA A 45 -18.41 2.00 -9.01
C ALA A 45 -18.58 1.69 -10.51
N LEU A 46 -17.48 1.58 -11.25
CA LEU A 46 -17.49 1.28 -12.68
C LEU A 46 -18.09 -0.10 -12.98
N ARG A 47 -17.74 -1.13 -12.19
CA ARG A 47 -18.34 -2.46 -12.33
C ARG A 47 -19.85 -2.43 -12.15
N ARG A 48 -20.35 -1.69 -11.14
CA ARG A 48 -21.80 -1.48 -10.94
C ARG A 48 -22.44 -0.78 -12.14
N ALA A 49 -21.80 0.25 -12.68
CA ALA A 49 -22.32 0.99 -13.83
C ALA A 49 -22.33 0.14 -15.10
N VAL A 50 -21.27 -0.64 -15.35
CA VAL A 50 -21.19 -1.61 -16.45
C VAL A 50 -22.31 -2.64 -16.32
N PHE A 51 -22.58 -3.15 -15.11
CA PHE A 51 -23.70 -4.06 -14.90
C PHE A 51 -25.05 -3.47 -15.26
N GLU A 52 -25.32 -2.26 -14.81
CA GLU A 52 -26.60 -1.62 -15.13
C GLU A 52 -26.74 -1.39 -16.64
N SER A 53 -25.67 -0.95 -17.30
CA SER A 53 -25.64 -0.75 -18.75
C SER A 53 -25.88 -2.04 -19.53
N ILE A 54 -25.23 -3.14 -19.10
CA ILE A 54 -25.39 -4.46 -19.67
C ILE A 54 -26.84 -4.96 -19.48
N ARG A 55 -27.41 -4.80 -18.28
CA ARG A 55 -28.81 -5.20 -18.00
C ARG A 55 -29.81 -4.44 -18.86
N VAL A 56 -29.65 -3.13 -19.00
CA VAL A 56 -30.49 -2.31 -19.88
C VAL A 56 -30.39 -2.77 -21.33
N SER A 57 -29.17 -3.05 -21.80
CA SER A 57 -28.93 -3.58 -23.16
C SER A 57 -29.56 -4.97 -23.36
N GLY A 58 -29.45 -5.84 -22.36
CA GLY A 58 -30.04 -7.19 -22.36
C GLY A 58 -31.55 -7.21 -22.46
N ARG A 59 -32.23 -6.27 -21.79
CA ARG A 59 -33.69 -6.13 -21.91
C ARG A 59 -34.13 -5.82 -23.35
N LYS A 60 -33.27 -5.17 -24.14
CA LYS A 60 -33.51 -4.90 -25.57
C LYS A 60 -33.18 -6.11 -26.46
N LEU A 61 -32.32 -7.03 -26.00
CA LEU A 61 -31.79 -8.16 -26.77
C LEU A 61 -31.81 -9.47 -25.95
N PRO A 62 -32.93 -10.22 -25.95
CA PRO A 62 -33.10 -11.44 -25.15
C PRO A 62 -32.02 -12.50 -25.37
N GLN A 63 -31.45 -12.57 -26.57
CA GLN A 63 -30.34 -13.47 -26.92
C GLN A 63 -29.02 -13.18 -26.19
N MET A 64 -28.89 -12.05 -25.49
CA MET A 64 -27.67 -11.73 -24.72
C MET A 64 -27.73 -12.17 -23.25
N THR A 65 -28.87 -12.67 -22.77
CA THR A 65 -29.09 -12.96 -21.33
C THR A 65 -28.04 -13.87 -20.70
N ASP A 66 -27.58 -14.90 -21.42
CA ASP A 66 -26.54 -15.81 -20.93
C ASP A 66 -25.16 -15.14 -20.81
N VAL A 67 -24.82 -14.26 -21.78
CA VAL A 67 -23.59 -13.46 -21.75
C VAL A 67 -23.59 -12.49 -20.58
N ILE A 68 -24.75 -11.87 -20.30
CA ILE A 68 -24.94 -10.97 -19.15
C ILE A 68 -24.73 -11.71 -17.84
N THR A 69 -25.37 -12.88 -17.71
CA THR A 69 -25.24 -13.73 -16.52
C THR A 69 -23.79 -14.17 -16.31
N TYR A 70 -23.07 -14.48 -17.40
CA TYR A 70 -21.67 -14.85 -17.34
C TYR A 70 -20.76 -13.69 -16.91
N LEU A 71 -21.00 -12.48 -17.42
CA LEU A 71 -20.31 -11.26 -16.99
C LEU A 71 -20.61 -10.93 -15.51
N GLU A 72 -21.85 -11.17 -15.06
CA GLU A 72 -22.28 -11.05 -13.66
C GLU A 72 -21.52 -12.01 -12.73
N ALA A 73 -21.40 -13.26 -13.13
CA ALA A 73 -20.60 -14.24 -12.41
C ALA A 73 -19.13 -13.85 -12.37
N ILE A 74 -18.54 -13.43 -13.51
CA ILE A 74 -17.13 -13.06 -13.58
C ILE A 74 -16.81 -11.89 -12.64
N PHE A 75 -17.53 -10.76 -12.69
CA PHE A 75 -17.13 -9.64 -11.81
C PHE A 75 -17.40 -9.93 -10.33
N SER A 76 -18.37 -10.80 -10.02
CA SER A 76 -18.59 -11.26 -8.65
C SER A 76 -17.40 -12.08 -8.15
N LEU A 77 -16.85 -12.96 -9.00
CA LEU A 77 -15.68 -13.79 -8.69
C LEU A 77 -14.37 -13.00 -8.68
N THR A 78 -14.24 -11.99 -9.53
CA THR A 78 -13.04 -11.17 -9.66
C THR A 78 -13.13 -9.85 -8.92
N ALA A 79 -14.01 -9.72 -7.90
CA ALA A 79 -14.10 -8.57 -7.00
C ALA A 79 -12.69 -8.04 -6.62
N PRO A 80 -12.52 -6.76 -6.20
CA PRO A 80 -11.20 -6.15 -6.00
C PRO A 80 -10.38 -6.72 -4.81
N CYS A 81 -10.42 -8.05 -4.61
CA CYS A 81 -9.68 -8.85 -3.64
C CYS A 81 -8.18 -8.62 -3.70
N HIS A 82 -7.63 -8.31 -4.87
CA HIS A 82 -6.23 -7.97 -5.03
C HIS A 82 -5.90 -6.61 -4.37
N LEU A 83 -6.80 -5.62 -4.46
CA LEU A 83 -6.67 -4.34 -3.75
C LEU A 83 -6.92 -4.51 -2.24
N ASP A 84 -7.84 -5.39 -1.85
CA ASP A 84 -8.08 -5.70 -0.43
C ASP A 84 -6.85 -6.37 0.22
N ALA A 85 -6.22 -7.33 -0.47
CA ALA A 85 -4.98 -7.95 -0.01
C ALA A 85 -3.83 -6.93 0.06
N ALA A 86 -3.73 -6.01 -0.91
CA ALA A 86 -2.76 -4.92 -0.90
C ALA A 86 -2.98 -3.98 0.30
N ARG A 87 -4.24 -3.66 0.61
CA ARG A 87 -4.60 -2.85 1.78
C ARG A 87 -4.21 -3.55 3.08
N GLN A 88 -4.44 -4.85 3.20
CA GLN A 88 -4.03 -5.61 4.39
C GLN A 88 -2.50 -5.66 4.54
N ALA A 89 -1.77 -5.94 3.46
CA ALA A 89 -0.30 -5.92 3.48
C ALA A 89 0.25 -4.52 3.82
N ALA A 90 -0.41 -3.47 3.33
CA ALA A 90 -0.06 -2.10 3.65
C ALA A 90 -0.34 -1.77 5.13
N ALA A 91 -1.46 -2.20 5.70
CA ALA A 91 -1.72 -2.02 7.13
C ALA A 91 -0.66 -2.71 8.02
N LEU A 92 -0.22 -3.92 7.64
CA LEU A 92 0.85 -4.61 8.34
C LEU A 92 2.19 -3.85 8.27
N MET A 93 2.55 -3.32 7.10
CA MET A 93 3.76 -2.51 6.95
C MET A 93 3.70 -1.22 7.78
N GLN A 94 2.54 -0.55 7.82
CA GLN A 94 2.33 0.63 8.64
C GLN A 94 2.53 0.33 10.13
N SER A 95 1.96 -0.77 10.62
CA SER A 95 2.15 -1.22 11.99
C SER A 95 3.61 -1.55 12.30
N ALA A 96 4.34 -2.17 11.37
CA ALA A 96 5.75 -2.46 11.53
C ALA A 96 6.61 -1.17 11.61
N LEU A 97 6.31 -0.17 10.79
CA LEU A 97 6.98 1.14 10.83
C LEU A 97 6.71 1.89 12.14
N GLU A 98 5.47 1.87 12.62
CA GLU A 98 5.09 2.46 13.91
C GLU A 98 5.80 1.77 15.07
N GLN A 99 5.83 0.44 15.07
CA GLN A 99 6.54 -0.34 16.07
C GLN A 99 8.04 -0.07 16.04
N ALA A 100 8.66 0.01 14.86
CA ALA A 100 10.07 0.34 14.72
C ALA A 100 10.38 1.75 15.25
N SER A 101 9.54 2.74 14.94
CA SER A 101 9.68 4.11 15.44
C SER A 101 9.56 4.19 16.96
N SER A 102 8.57 3.50 17.56
CA SER A 102 8.40 3.45 19.01
C SER A 102 9.59 2.77 19.67
N SER A 103 9.97 1.59 19.17
CA SER A 103 11.07 0.80 19.73
C SER A 103 12.38 1.58 19.69
N LEU A 104 12.62 2.32 18.60
CA LEU A 104 13.78 3.16 18.46
C LEU A 104 13.76 4.37 19.41
N ARG A 105 12.60 5.01 19.62
CA ARG A 105 12.43 6.09 20.61
C ARG A 105 12.73 5.62 22.03
N ASP A 106 12.22 4.45 22.38
CA ASP A 106 12.36 3.84 23.71
C ASP A 106 13.77 3.24 23.93
N PHE A 107 14.55 3.05 22.86
CA PHE A 107 15.91 2.53 22.92
C PHE A 107 16.86 3.52 23.63
N PRO A 108 17.59 3.12 24.70
CA PRO A 108 18.46 4.04 25.43
C PRO A 108 19.66 4.52 24.60
N ASP A 109 19.94 5.82 24.61
CA ASP A 109 21.02 6.40 23.80
C ASP A 109 22.40 5.85 24.16
N ARG A 110 22.61 5.49 25.44
CA ARG A 110 23.83 4.82 25.94
C ARG A 110 24.12 3.46 25.29
N ASP A 111 23.07 2.77 24.83
CA ASP A 111 23.21 1.45 24.23
C ASP A 111 23.58 1.56 22.73
N ILE A 112 23.44 2.76 22.13
CA ILE A 112 23.85 3.08 20.75
C ILE A 112 25.37 3.36 20.68
N GLU A 113 26.03 3.55 21.82
CA GLU A 113 27.49 3.73 21.90
C GLU A 113 28.25 2.40 21.85
N ASN A 114 27.55 1.27 21.98
CA ASN A 114 28.13 -0.05 21.80
C ASN A 114 28.13 -0.45 20.32
N GLU A 115 29.32 -0.59 19.74
CA GLU A 115 29.55 -0.91 18.33
C GLU A 115 28.84 -2.21 17.87
N VAL A 116 28.68 -3.19 18.76
CA VAL A 116 27.94 -4.42 18.45
C VAL A 116 26.44 -4.16 18.35
N SER A 117 25.91 -3.29 19.22
CA SER A 117 24.47 -2.97 19.28
C SER A 117 24.05 -2.07 18.12
N ILE A 118 24.89 -1.09 17.75
CA ILE A 118 24.62 -0.22 16.61
C ILE A 118 24.64 -1.01 15.28
N ARG A 119 25.55 -1.97 15.12
CA ARG A 119 25.59 -2.81 13.91
C ARG A 119 24.31 -3.65 13.76
N THR A 120 23.85 -4.27 14.83
CA THR A 120 22.59 -5.04 14.81
C THR A 120 21.38 -4.15 14.53
N LEU A 121 21.35 -2.94 15.07
CA LEU A 121 20.31 -1.95 14.78
C LEU A 121 20.35 -1.51 13.30
N ASP A 122 21.53 -1.20 12.76
CA ASP A 122 21.70 -0.83 11.35
C ASP A 122 21.26 -1.96 10.41
N GLU A 123 21.61 -3.22 10.73
CA GLU A 123 21.15 -4.40 9.99
C GLU A 123 19.61 -4.51 10.01
N ALA A 124 18.99 -4.35 11.18
CA ALA A 124 17.54 -4.40 11.33
C ALA A 124 16.84 -3.27 10.56
N MET A 125 17.39 -2.05 10.61
CA MET A 125 16.88 -0.90 9.86
C MET A 125 17.04 -1.09 8.35
N ALA A 126 18.17 -1.62 7.90
CA ALA A 126 18.39 -1.95 6.49
C ALA A 126 17.36 -2.97 5.98
N HIS A 127 17.08 -4.02 6.77
CA HIS A 127 16.04 -4.99 6.44
C HIS A 127 14.64 -4.38 6.39
N LEU A 128 14.30 -3.49 7.32
CA LEU A 128 13.03 -2.76 7.32
C LEU A 128 12.89 -1.92 6.05
N PHE A 129 13.92 -1.13 5.71
CA PHE A 129 13.89 -0.25 4.54
C PHE A 129 13.83 -1.03 3.22
N GLN A 130 14.57 -2.12 3.12
CA GLN A 130 14.48 -3.03 1.98
C GLN A 130 13.06 -3.59 1.83
N SER A 131 12.42 -3.97 2.94
CA SER A 131 11.05 -4.48 2.94
C SER A 131 10.05 -3.39 2.51
N CYS A 132 10.23 -2.14 2.94
CA CYS A 132 9.44 -1.00 2.48
C CYS A 132 9.60 -0.77 0.98
N GLU A 133 10.83 -0.82 0.46
CA GLU A 133 11.09 -0.63 -0.97
C GLU A 133 10.42 -1.72 -1.81
N GLN A 134 10.55 -2.99 -1.39
CA GLN A 134 9.89 -4.10 -2.07
C GLN A 134 8.36 -3.95 -2.05
N ASN A 135 7.78 -3.51 -0.94
CA ASN A 135 6.35 -3.27 -0.84
C ASN A 135 5.92 -2.12 -1.76
N ALA A 136 6.66 -1.01 -1.78
CA ALA A 136 6.40 0.12 -2.67
C ALA A 136 6.39 -0.31 -4.14
N ARG A 137 7.38 -1.11 -4.58
CA ARG A 137 7.42 -1.66 -5.94
C ARG A 137 6.18 -2.51 -6.26
N ARG A 138 5.76 -3.38 -5.33
CA ARG A 138 4.54 -4.20 -5.48
C ARG A 138 3.29 -3.35 -5.58
N MET A 139 3.15 -2.33 -4.73
CA MET A 139 2.02 -1.38 -4.76
C MET A 139 1.96 -0.62 -6.08
N THR A 140 3.09 -0.17 -6.62
CA THR A 140 3.14 0.51 -7.93
C THR A 140 2.62 -0.37 -9.06
N VAL A 141 3.06 -1.64 -9.12
CA VAL A 141 2.57 -2.60 -10.13
C VAL A 141 1.07 -2.83 -9.99
N LEU A 142 0.60 -2.94 -8.76
CA LEU A 142 -0.81 -3.14 -8.45
C LEU A 142 -1.68 -1.93 -8.85
N LEU A 143 -1.20 -0.71 -8.61
CA LEU A 143 -1.88 0.52 -9.06
C LEU A 143 -1.95 0.60 -10.59
N ALA A 144 -0.88 0.24 -11.30
CA ALA A 144 -0.88 0.19 -12.77
C ALA A 144 -1.88 -0.86 -13.31
N ASN A 145 -2.02 -2.00 -12.64
CA ASN A 145 -3.01 -3.02 -13.00
C ASN A 145 -4.44 -2.52 -12.74
N ALA A 146 -4.68 -1.84 -11.61
CA ALA A 146 -5.97 -1.23 -11.32
C ALA A 146 -6.36 -0.16 -12.35
N GLU A 147 -5.40 0.63 -12.83
CA GLU A 147 -5.63 1.59 -13.92
C GLU A 147 -6.02 0.93 -15.24
N ARG A 148 -5.35 -0.16 -15.61
CA ARG A 148 -5.74 -0.94 -16.79
C ARG A 148 -7.15 -1.50 -16.66
N GLU A 149 -7.51 -1.98 -15.47
CA GLU A 149 -8.86 -2.47 -15.20
C GLU A 149 -9.90 -1.35 -15.34
N ILE A 150 -9.64 -0.18 -14.76
CA ILE A 150 -10.50 1.02 -14.90
C ILE A 150 -10.71 1.33 -16.38
N PHE A 151 -9.64 1.36 -17.18
CA PHE A 151 -9.73 1.63 -18.61
C PHE A 151 -10.60 0.59 -19.34
N SER A 152 -10.41 -0.71 -19.06
CA SER A 152 -11.25 -1.77 -19.64
C SER A 152 -12.72 -1.67 -19.22
N LEU A 153 -13.01 -1.28 -17.98
CA LEU A 153 -14.38 -1.05 -17.50
C LEU A 153 -15.03 0.16 -18.17
N GLN A 154 -14.29 1.25 -18.35
CA GLN A 154 -14.75 2.43 -19.08
C GLN A 154 -15.05 2.09 -20.54
N GLU A 155 -14.19 1.32 -21.22
CA GLU A 155 -14.46 0.85 -22.59
C GLU A 155 -15.72 -0.03 -22.67
N MET A 156 -15.91 -0.95 -21.71
CA MET A 156 -17.13 -1.76 -21.65
C MET A 156 -18.36 -0.89 -21.46
N LEU A 157 -18.29 0.13 -20.60
CA LEU A 157 -19.40 1.06 -20.39
C LEU A 157 -19.79 1.80 -21.67
N VAL A 158 -18.81 2.23 -22.48
CA VAL A 158 -19.06 2.85 -23.79
C VAL A 158 -19.69 1.85 -24.76
N LYS A 159 -19.20 0.59 -24.79
CA LYS A 159 -19.73 -0.46 -25.69
C LYS A 159 -21.17 -0.83 -25.37
N PHE A 160 -21.55 -0.81 -24.09
CA PHE A 160 -22.90 -1.15 -23.62
C PHE A 160 -23.75 0.08 -23.32
N ALA A 161 -23.31 1.28 -23.73
CA ALA A 161 -24.09 2.49 -23.58
C ALA A 161 -25.41 2.38 -24.37
N PRO A 162 -26.54 2.81 -23.77
CA PRO A 162 -27.89 2.55 -24.28
C PRO A 162 -28.26 3.26 -25.58
#